data_AF-A0A942F0D9-F1
#
_entry.id   AF-A0A942F0D9-F1
#
_cell.length_a   1.000
_cell.length_b   1.000
_cell.length_c   1.000
_cell.angle_alpha   90.00
_cell.angle_beta   90.00
_cell.angle_gamma   90.00
#
_symmetry.space_group_name_H-M   'P 1'
#
loop_
_entity.id
_entity.type
_entity.pdbx_description
1 polymer ?
#
loop_
_entity_poly.entity_id
_entity_poly.type
_entity_poly.pdbx_seq_one_letter_code
_entity_poly.pdbx_strand_id
1 'polypeptide(L)'
;MIVSLSLKPNPVAVGEDLAMTVSVTNTAKEPRELSFRSSQRYDFRVVDANGDEVWRWSEGRMFAQVLEDVVLQSARKTEYSESWSLVDSRGAPVKAGEYRVFGAIVADELKGEELEIDVGVEAAER
;
A
#
# COMPACT_ATOMS: atom_id res chain seq x y z
N MET A 1 17.68 -4.25 -2.37
CA MET A 1 16.72 -3.20 -1.94
C MET A 1 15.93 -3.77 -0.78
N ILE A 2 15.39 -2.92 0.09
CA ILE A 2 14.48 -3.37 1.17
C ILE A 2 13.16 -2.63 0.99
N VAL A 3 12.07 -3.38 0.92
CA VAL A 3 10.70 -2.84 0.94
C VAL A 3 10.18 -2.90 2.38
N SER A 4 9.38 -1.91 2.78
CA SER A 4 8.68 -1.94 4.08
C SER A 4 7.24 -1.47 3.93
N LEU A 5 6.34 -2.03 4.73
CA LEU A 5 4.96 -1.59 4.88
C LEU A 5 4.73 -1.19 6.34
N SER A 6 3.93 -0.16 6.59
CA SER A 6 3.49 0.20 7.92
C SER A 6 2.06 0.74 7.90
N LEU A 7 1.30 0.42 8.95
CA LEU A 7 -0.08 0.86 9.14
C LEU A 7 -0.20 1.67 10.43
N LYS A 8 -0.94 2.78 10.40
CA LYS A 8 -1.20 3.61 11.60
C LYS A 8 -2.59 4.25 11.55
N PRO A 9 -3.39 4.17 12.62
CA PRO A 9 -3.18 3.32 13.80
C PRO A 9 -3.38 1.84 13.47
N ASN A 10 -2.93 0.93 14.34
CA ASN A 10 -3.22 -0.50 14.24
C ASN A 10 -3.34 -1.06 15.67
N PRO A 11 -4.55 -1.36 16.18
CA PRO A 11 -5.84 -1.35 15.48
C PRO A 11 -6.35 0.07 15.14
N VAL A 12 -7.36 0.17 14.28
CA VAL A 12 -8.02 1.43 13.86
C VAL A 12 -9.51 1.39 14.15
N ALA A 13 -10.08 2.49 14.63
CA ALA A 13 -11.52 2.56 14.92
C ALA A 13 -12.34 2.94 13.68
N VAL A 14 -13.56 2.40 13.56
CA VAL A 14 -14.53 2.82 12.54
C VAL A 14 -14.79 4.33 12.65
N GLY A 15 -14.65 5.04 11.54
CA GLY A 15 -14.78 6.50 11.49
C GLY A 15 -13.45 7.26 11.60
N GLU A 16 -12.34 6.56 11.85
CA GLU A 16 -10.98 7.08 11.66
C GLU A 16 -10.45 6.75 10.27
N ASP A 17 -9.26 7.25 9.94
CA ASP A 17 -8.53 6.89 8.72
C ASP A 17 -7.34 5.98 9.07
N LEU A 18 -7.19 4.89 8.33
CA LEU A 18 -5.98 4.06 8.38
C LEU A 18 -4.93 4.60 7.42
N ALA A 19 -3.83 5.14 7.94
CA ALA A 19 -2.66 5.51 7.15
C ALA A 19 -1.83 4.26 6.79
N MET A 20 -1.61 4.07 5.50
CA MET A 20 -0.81 2.98 4.93
C MET A 20 0.40 3.58 4.24
N THR A 21 1.60 3.12 4.59
CA THR A 21 2.83 3.60 3.98
C THR A 21 3.66 2.43 3.48
N VAL A 22 3.98 2.44 2.17
CA VAL A 22 4.95 1.53 1.58
C VAL A 22 6.23 2.31 1.24
N SER A 23 7.38 1.70 1.44
CA SER A 23 8.65 2.32 1.10
C SER A 23 9.64 1.35 0.49
N VAL A 24 10.57 1.87 -0.29
CA VAL A 24 11.78 1.15 -0.73
C VAL A 24 13.01 1.93 -0.33
N THR A 25 13.98 1.21 0.21
CA THR A 25 15.31 1.74 0.53
C THR A 25 16.37 1.02 -0.32
N ASN A 26 17.21 1.79 -0.99
CA ASN A 26 18.43 1.27 -1.59
C ASN A 26 19.51 1.14 -0.52
N THR A 27 19.74 -0.08 -0.04
CA THR A 27 20.77 -0.40 0.97
C THR A 27 22.14 -0.72 0.36
N ALA A 28 22.26 -0.73 -0.97
CA ALA A 28 23.54 -0.94 -1.65
C ALA A 28 24.37 0.35 -1.67
N LYS A 29 25.68 0.21 -1.92
CA LYS A 29 26.59 1.35 -2.07
C LYS A 29 26.46 2.02 -3.44
N GLU A 30 25.96 1.31 -4.46
CA GLU A 30 25.71 1.85 -5.79
C GLU A 30 24.24 2.30 -5.97
N PRO A 31 23.97 3.23 -6.91
CA PRO A 31 22.61 3.49 -7.37
C PRO A 31 21.93 2.22 -7.91
N ARG A 32 20.61 2.13 -7.73
CA ARG A 32 19.77 1.07 -8.27
C ARG A 32 18.65 1.68 -9.09
N GLU A 33 18.26 0.99 -10.15
CA GLU A 33 17.22 1.42 -11.07
C GLU A 33 15.92 0.69 -10.72
N LEU A 34 14.80 1.41 -10.85
CA LEU A 34 13.45 0.92 -10.70
C LEU A 34 12.68 1.22 -11.97
N SER A 35 12.29 0.18 -12.70
CA SER A 35 11.62 0.28 -13.99
C SER A 35 10.11 0.20 -13.80
N PHE A 36 9.36 1.20 -14.27
CA PHE A 36 7.90 1.27 -14.18
C PHE A 36 7.26 1.16 -15.55
N ARG A 37 6.16 0.39 -15.64
CA ARG A 37 5.44 0.16 -16.90
C ARG A 37 4.30 1.15 -17.16
N SER A 38 4.03 2.02 -16.21
CA SER A 38 3.05 3.09 -16.29
C SER A 38 3.42 4.20 -15.29
N SER A 39 2.61 5.24 -15.20
CA SER A 39 2.75 6.26 -14.15
C SER A 39 2.41 5.75 -12.74
N GLN A 40 1.90 4.53 -12.58
CA GLN A 40 1.65 3.92 -11.27
C GLN A 40 2.98 3.57 -10.58
N ARG A 41 3.13 3.96 -9.30
CA ARG A 41 4.34 3.71 -8.51
C ARG A 41 4.17 2.68 -7.39
N TYR A 42 2.98 2.60 -6.85
CA TYR A 42 2.61 1.68 -5.77
C TYR A 42 1.15 1.25 -5.93
N ASP A 43 0.76 0.28 -5.13
CA ASP A 43 -0.64 -0.05 -4.90
C ASP A 43 -0.85 -0.50 -3.46
N PHE A 44 -2.09 -0.36 -3.00
CA PHE A 44 -2.56 -0.94 -1.75
C PHE A 44 -3.86 -1.69 -2.01
N ARG A 45 -4.03 -2.85 -1.40
CA ARG A 45 -5.32 -3.56 -1.38
C ARG A 45 -5.61 -4.08 0.02
N VAL A 46 -6.89 -4.13 0.36
CA VAL A 46 -7.37 -4.62 1.64
C VAL A 46 -8.31 -5.78 1.40
N VAL A 47 -8.10 -6.86 2.14
CA VAL A 47 -9.00 -8.01 2.13
C VAL A 47 -9.56 -8.25 3.52
N ASP A 48 -10.76 -8.81 3.59
CA ASP A 48 -11.36 -9.24 4.85
C ASP A 48 -10.78 -10.58 5.35
N ALA A 49 -11.29 -11.06 6.48
CA ALA A 49 -10.92 -12.35 7.06
C ALA A 49 -11.22 -13.56 6.15
N ASN A 50 -12.18 -13.44 5.22
CA ASN A 50 -12.49 -14.49 4.24
C ASN A 50 -11.52 -14.47 3.05
N GLY A 51 -10.74 -13.40 2.90
CA GLY A 51 -9.84 -13.17 1.77
C GLY A 51 -10.51 -12.42 0.61
N ASP A 52 -11.71 -11.89 0.82
CA ASP A 52 -12.41 -11.09 -0.18
C ASP A 52 -11.82 -9.68 -0.20
N GLU A 53 -11.44 -9.19 -1.39
CA GLU A 53 -10.96 -7.82 -1.57
C GLU A 53 -12.10 -6.83 -1.34
N VAL A 54 -11.95 -5.97 -0.33
CA VAL A 54 -12.95 -4.96 0.03
C VAL A 54 -12.60 -3.59 -0.52
N TRP A 55 -11.32 -3.33 -0.76
CA TRP A 55 -10.85 -2.05 -1.27
C TRP A 55 -9.48 -2.18 -1.93
N ARG A 56 -9.26 -1.41 -3.00
CA ARG A 56 -7.95 -1.26 -3.64
C ARG A 56 -7.74 0.18 -4.06
N TRP A 57 -6.56 0.72 -3.74
CA TRP A 57 -6.23 2.12 -4.02
C TRP A 57 -6.27 2.43 -5.51
N SER A 58 -5.74 1.54 -6.34
CA SER A 58 -5.71 1.70 -7.79
C SER A 58 -7.06 1.49 -8.49
N GLU A 59 -8.08 0.98 -7.79
CA GLU A 59 -9.40 0.74 -8.39
C GLU A 59 -10.03 2.06 -8.86
N GLY A 60 -10.49 2.09 -10.12
CA GLY A 60 -11.07 3.29 -10.74
C GLY A 60 -10.06 4.39 -11.11
N ARG A 61 -8.77 4.22 -10.81
CA ARG A 61 -7.71 5.17 -11.19
C ARG A 61 -7.18 4.87 -12.59
N MET A 62 -6.92 5.92 -13.36
CA MET A 62 -6.26 5.82 -14.66
C MET A 62 -4.79 6.19 -14.54
N PHE A 63 -3.91 5.36 -15.08
CA PHE A 63 -2.46 5.58 -15.11
C PHE A 63 -1.99 5.72 -16.56
N ALA A 64 -1.17 6.73 -16.82
CA ALA A 64 -0.60 6.96 -18.14
C ALA A 64 0.33 5.80 -18.51
N GLN A 65 0.23 5.31 -19.73
CA GLN A 65 1.07 4.22 -20.24
C GLN A 65 2.42 4.79 -20.69
N VAL A 66 3.27 5.09 -19.71
CA VAL A 66 4.64 5.57 -19.91
C VAL A 66 5.61 4.59 -19.25
N LEU A 67 6.62 4.17 -20.00
CA LEU A 67 7.75 3.44 -19.46
C LEU A 67 8.71 4.45 -18.84
N GLU A 68 9.07 4.26 -17.58
CA GLU A 68 9.96 5.18 -16.88
C GLU A 68 10.89 4.44 -15.93
N ASP A 69 12.17 4.78 -16.03
CA ASP A 69 13.21 4.25 -15.16
C ASP A 69 13.61 5.31 -14.12
N VAL A 70 13.52 4.94 -12.84
CA VAL A 70 13.84 5.82 -11.72
C VAL A 70 15.10 5.33 -11.02
N VAL A 71 16.12 6.18 -10.97
CA VAL A 71 17.37 5.87 -10.28
C VAL A 71 17.27 6.23 -8.80
N LEU A 72 17.24 5.21 -7.94
CA LEU A 72 17.33 5.35 -6.49
C LEU A 72 18.80 5.33 -6.05
N GLN A 73 19.30 6.49 -5.63
CA GLN A 73 20.68 6.64 -5.18
C GLN A 73 21.00 5.79 -3.94
N SER A 74 22.29 5.55 -3.71
CA SER A 74 22.80 4.84 -2.54
C SER A 74 22.24 5.40 -1.22
N ALA A 75 21.82 4.51 -0.32
CA ALA A 75 21.21 4.83 0.98
C ALA A 75 19.93 5.70 0.92
N ARG A 76 19.35 5.93 -0.27
CA ARG A 76 18.09 6.69 -0.38
C ARG A 76 16.87 5.81 -0.16
N LYS A 77 15.85 6.44 0.41
CA LYS A 77 14.52 5.89 0.67
C LYS A 77 13.49 6.71 -0.09
N THR A 78 12.52 6.03 -0.69
CA THR A 78 11.31 6.62 -1.26
C THR A 78 10.11 6.02 -0.54
N GLU A 79 9.16 6.86 -0.15
CA GLU A 79 7.97 6.48 0.60
C GLU A 79 6.72 6.96 -0.12
N TYR A 80 5.67 6.16 -0.08
CA TYR A 80 4.34 6.47 -0.59
C TYR A 80 3.33 6.20 0.52
N SER A 81 2.43 7.16 0.76
CA SER A 81 1.47 7.08 1.86
C SER A 81 0.07 7.41 1.38
N GLU A 82 -0.89 6.63 1.84
CA GLU A 82 -2.32 6.79 1.54
C GLU A 82 -3.16 6.58 2.79
N SER A 83 -4.35 7.18 2.81
CA SER A 83 -5.33 6.99 3.87
C SER A 83 -6.52 6.20 3.35
N TRP A 84 -6.91 5.16 4.08
CA TRP A 84 -8.14 4.42 3.85
C TRP A 84 -9.16 4.72 4.94
N SER A 85 -10.26 5.35 4.58
CA SER A 85 -11.34 5.75 5.50
C SER A 85 -12.27 4.61 5.91
N LEU A 86 -11.81 3.35 5.82
CA LEU A 86 -12.58 2.16 6.20
C LEU A 86 -13.91 2.03 5.43
N VAL A 87 -13.87 2.32 4.14
CA VAL A 87 -15.00 2.20 3.20
C VAL A 87 -14.65 1.21 2.10
N ASP A 88 -15.57 0.30 1.80
CA ASP A 88 -15.41 -0.68 0.73
C ASP A 88 -15.54 -0.04 -0.68
N SER A 89 -15.24 -0.79 -1.72
CA SER A 89 -15.34 -0.33 -3.12
C SER A 89 -16.76 0.07 -3.54
N ARG A 90 -17.80 -0.30 -2.77
CA ARG A 90 -19.20 0.07 -3.00
C ARG A 90 -19.60 1.35 -2.25
N GLY A 91 -18.68 1.95 -1.50
CA GLY A 91 -18.96 3.15 -0.71
C GLY A 91 -19.61 2.86 0.65
N ALA A 92 -19.63 1.62 1.12
CA ALA A 92 -20.18 1.25 2.42
C ALA A 92 -19.07 1.14 3.48
N PRO A 93 -19.28 1.62 4.73
CA PRO A 93 -18.33 1.41 5.82
C PRO A 93 -18.08 -0.09 6.05
N VAL A 94 -16.82 -0.46 6.24
CA VAL A 94 -16.47 -1.83 6.61
C VAL A 94 -16.88 -2.12 8.05
N LYS A 95 -17.07 -3.39 8.38
CA LYS A 95 -17.46 -3.82 9.73
C LYS A 95 -16.24 -3.95 10.62
N ALA A 96 -16.43 -3.83 11.92
CA ALA A 96 -15.40 -4.23 12.88
C ALA A 96 -15.02 -5.70 12.68
N GLY A 97 -13.72 -6.01 12.81
CA GLY A 97 -13.15 -7.31 12.53
C GLY A 97 -11.70 -7.22 12.05
N GLU A 98 -11.13 -8.36 11.68
CA GLU A 98 -9.77 -8.47 11.16
C GLU A 98 -9.72 -8.27 9.64
N TYR A 99 -8.72 -7.52 9.19
CA TYR A 99 -8.42 -7.29 7.79
C TYR A 99 -6.93 -7.46 7.54
N ARG A 100 -6.57 -7.65 6.27
CA ARG A 100 -5.19 -7.70 5.82
C ARG A 100 -4.94 -6.61 4.79
N VAL A 101 -3.94 -5.78 5.05
CA VAL A 101 -3.48 -4.77 4.11
C VAL A 101 -2.27 -5.29 3.38
N PHE A 102 -2.34 -5.22 2.05
CA PHE A 102 -1.22 -5.49 1.19
C PHE A 102 -0.72 -4.19 0.57
N GLY A 103 0.60 -4.02 0.52
CA GLY A 103 1.25 -2.85 -0.06
C GLY A 103 2.44 -3.27 -0.91
N ALA A 104 2.55 -2.67 -2.10
CA ALA A 104 3.63 -2.97 -3.03
C ALA A 104 4.11 -1.72 -3.77
N ILE A 105 5.38 -1.72 -4.16
CA ILE A 105 5.91 -0.81 -5.18
C ILE A 105 5.92 -1.57 -6.50
N VAL A 106 5.28 -1.02 -7.53
CA VAL A 106 4.99 -1.76 -8.78
C VAL A 106 6.13 -1.68 -9.81
N ALA A 107 7.36 -1.52 -9.34
CA ALA A 107 8.54 -1.58 -10.17
C ALA A 107 8.85 -3.03 -10.58
N ASP A 108 9.40 -3.22 -11.77
CA ASP A 108 9.72 -4.56 -12.31
C ASP A 108 10.68 -5.34 -11.41
N GLU A 109 11.66 -4.67 -10.79
CA GLU A 109 12.67 -5.24 -9.91
C GLU A 109 12.11 -5.67 -8.55
N LEU A 110 10.90 -5.22 -8.20
CA LEU A 110 10.20 -5.51 -6.94
C LEU A 110 8.95 -6.36 -7.17
N LYS A 111 8.78 -6.93 -8.37
CA LYS A 111 7.69 -7.87 -8.65
C LYS A 111 7.74 -9.05 -7.69
N GLY A 112 6.66 -9.25 -6.95
CA GLY A 112 6.55 -10.29 -5.92
C GLY A 112 6.88 -9.82 -4.50
N GLU A 113 7.41 -8.62 -4.32
CA GLU A 113 7.65 -8.00 -3.01
C GLU A 113 6.39 -7.26 -2.53
N GLU A 114 5.25 -7.95 -2.52
CA GLU A 114 4.02 -7.46 -1.89
C GLU A 114 4.08 -7.81 -0.40
N LEU A 115 4.04 -6.79 0.45
CA LEU A 115 4.08 -6.96 1.90
C LEU A 115 2.65 -6.97 2.45
N GLU A 116 2.46 -7.74 3.52
CA GLU A 116 1.18 -7.93 4.19
C GLU A 116 1.30 -7.53 5.66
N ILE A 117 0.30 -6.82 6.18
CA ILE A 117 0.13 -6.55 7.61
C ILE A 117 -1.34 -6.75 7.98
N ASP A 118 -1.57 -7.53 9.05
CA ASP A 118 -2.87 -7.66 9.70
C ASP A 118 -3.26 -6.35 10.41
N VAL A 119 -4.51 -5.94 10.29
CA VAL A 119 -5.09 -4.79 10.99
C VAL A 119 -6.46 -5.13 11.57
N GLY A 120 -6.60 -4.87 12.87
CA GLY A 120 -7.89 -4.92 13.54
C GLY A 120 -8.67 -3.64 13.30
N VAL A 121 -9.94 -3.77 12.91
CA VAL A 121 -10.90 -2.68 12.84
C VAL A 121 -11.84 -2.77 14.03
N GLU A 122 -11.85 -1.75 14.86
CA GLU A 122 -12.65 -1.70 16.08
C GLU A 122 -13.91 -0.86 15.89
N ALA A 123 -14.97 -1.17 16.62
CA ALA A 123 -16.16 -0.31 16.63
C ALA A 123 -15.81 1.05 17.25
N ALA A 124 -16.40 2.13 16.74
CA ALA A 124 -16.27 3.45 17.36
C ALA A 124 -16.73 3.39 18.83
N GLU A 125 -15.87 3.83 19.76
CA GLU A 125 -16.27 4.05 21.14
C GLU A 125 -17.33 5.19 21.17
N ARG A 126 -18.44 4.95 21.86
CA ARG A 126 -19.57 5.89 21.97
C ARG A 126 -19.39 6.91 23.08
#